data_AF-A0A6C0KRE0-F1
#
_entry.id   AF-A0A6C0KRE0-F1
#
_cell.length_a   1.000
_cell.length_b   1.000
_cell.length_c   1.000
_cell.angle_alpha   90.00
_cell.angle_beta   90.00
_cell.angle_gamma   90.00
#
_symmetry.space_group_name_H-M   'P 1'
#
loop_
_entity.id
_entity.type
_entity.pdbx_description
1 polymer ?
#
loop_
_entity_poly.entity_id
_entity_poly.type
_entity_poly.pdbx_seq_one_letter_code
_entity_poly.pdbx_strand_id
1 'polypeptide(L)'
;MENIEDLDLSWIHEFEKIDNEYKNYYTEDLQFISIHSIYINKDNSIEKIKEEKIMFKTLGILQKEELLRIIKNNVCSNGIKYSLLSILKFNINIEPENLKTFLRSKNENIGNTFLHSIKNIDSIKFDKSISLFHDINDLIIIFHQKNKNLPSFTKKIYIQTISNKKTKRKLFKESI
;
A
#
# COMPACT_ATOMS: atom_id res chain seq x y z
N MET A 1 2.59 32.33 -51.79
CA MET A 1 2.78 31.60 -50.53
C MET A 1 1.69 32.11 -49.62
N GLU A 2 0.64 31.32 -49.41
CA GLU A 2 -0.39 31.67 -48.42
C GLU A 2 0.28 31.77 -47.05
N ASN A 3 0.12 32.93 -46.40
CA ASN A 3 0.65 33.18 -45.06
C ASN A 3 -0.08 32.28 -44.07
N ILE A 4 0.69 31.43 -43.38
CA ILE A 4 0.21 30.56 -42.29
C ILE A 4 -0.27 31.40 -41.08
N GLU A 5 0.02 32.71 -41.07
CA GLU A 5 -0.31 33.65 -39.99
C GLU A 5 -1.79 34.05 -39.88
N ASP A 6 -2.63 33.78 -40.90
CA ASP A 6 -4.08 34.10 -40.88
C ASP A 6 -4.97 32.89 -40.55
N LEU A 7 -4.39 31.79 -40.04
CA LEU A 7 -5.20 30.63 -39.64
C LEU A 7 -5.95 30.93 -38.33
N ASP A 8 -7.28 30.88 -38.37
CA ASP A 8 -8.12 31.08 -37.18
C ASP A 8 -7.94 29.92 -36.18
N LEU A 9 -7.15 30.17 -35.13
CA LEU A 9 -6.86 29.24 -34.03
C LEU A 9 -7.86 29.34 -32.87
N SER A 10 -8.92 30.14 -33.00
CA SER A 10 -9.89 30.38 -31.91
C SER A 10 -10.50 29.08 -31.39
N TRP A 11 -10.80 28.14 -32.29
CA TRP A 11 -11.31 26.81 -31.93
C TRP A 11 -10.32 25.99 -31.11
N ILE A 12 -9.01 26.07 -31.40
CA ILE A 12 -7.97 25.36 -30.63
C ILE A 12 -7.87 25.91 -29.22
N HIS A 13 -7.89 27.25 -29.07
CA HIS A 13 -7.86 27.87 -27.75
C HIS A 13 -9.12 27.58 -26.91
N GLU A 14 -10.29 27.53 -27.55
CA GLU A 14 -11.53 27.15 -26.88
C GLU A 14 -11.49 25.67 -26.46
N PHE A 15 -10.97 24.78 -27.31
CA PHE A 15 -10.76 23.38 -26.97
C PHE A 15 -9.78 23.21 -25.81
N GLU A 16 -8.62 23.87 -25.83
CA GLU A 16 -7.64 23.84 -24.74
C GLU A 16 -8.23 24.32 -23.41
N LYS A 17 -9.09 25.35 -23.45
CA LYS A 17 -9.76 25.86 -22.26
C LYS A 17 -10.71 24.82 -21.67
N ILE A 18 -11.55 24.22 -22.51
CA ILE A 18 -12.49 23.17 -22.12
C ILE A 18 -11.73 21.96 -21.58
N ASP A 19 -10.69 21.50 -22.28
CA ASP A 19 -9.88 20.35 -21.88
C ASP A 19 -9.23 20.54 -20.50
N ASN A 20 -8.70 21.75 -20.23
CA ASN A 20 -8.14 22.09 -18.93
C ASN A 20 -9.19 22.08 -17.80
N GLU A 21 -10.44 22.48 -18.07
CA GLU A 21 -11.52 22.38 -17.09
C GLU A 21 -11.84 20.92 -16.72
N TYR A 22 -11.67 20.00 -17.67
CA TYR A 22 -11.91 18.56 -17.45
C TYR A 22 -10.70 17.79 -16.93
N LYS A 23 -9.54 18.43 -16.79
CA LYS A 23 -8.29 17.77 -16.41
C LYS A 23 -8.39 16.92 -15.13
N ASN A 24 -9.16 17.40 -14.16
CA ASN A 24 -9.34 16.71 -12.88
C ASN A 24 -10.14 15.40 -12.97
N TYR A 25 -10.83 15.17 -14.10
CA TYR A 25 -11.63 13.98 -14.33
C TYR A 25 -10.89 12.91 -15.14
N TYR A 26 -9.68 13.20 -15.64
CA TYR A 26 -8.89 12.20 -16.32
C TYR A 26 -8.36 11.14 -15.35
N THR A 27 -8.25 9.92 -15.85
CA THR A 27 -7.66 8.80 -15.13
C THR A 27 -6.15 8.84 -15.32
N GLU A 28 -5.42 9.07 -14.24
CA GLU A 28 -3.97 9.24 -14.25
C GLU A 28 -3.29 8.32 -13.22
N ASP A 29 -2.00 8.08 -13.40
CA ASP A 29 -1.18 7.39 -12.40
C ASP A 29 -0.96 8.31 -11.19
N LEU A 30 -0.97 7.72 -9.99
CA LEU A 30 -0.73 8.49 -8.77
C LEU A 30 0.73 8.97 -8.72
N GLN A 31 0.91 10.25 -8.43
CA GLN A 31 2.23 10.88 -8.25
C GLN A 31 2.72 10.83 -6.80
N PHE A 32 1.79 10.76 -5.85
CA PHE A 32 2.06 10.67 -4.43
C PHE A 32 1.04 9.78 -3.73
N ILE A 33 1.32 9.46 -2.46
CA ILE A 33 0.38 8.78 -1.58
C ILE A 33 0.49 9.38 -0.17
N SER A 34 -0.65 9.47 0.50
CA SER A 34 -0.70 9.81 1.92
C SER A 34 -0.60 8.53 2.77
N ILE A 35 0.26 8.55 3.78
CA ILE A 35 0.52 7.41 4.64
C ILE A 35 0.08 7.74 6.06
N HIS A 36 -0.86 6.95 6.56
CA HIS A 36 -1.40 7.08 7.91
C HIS A 36 -0.81 5.99 8.81
N SER A 37 0.10 6.38 9.70
CA SER A 37 0.65 5.50 10.73
C SER A 37 -0.16 5.62 12.01
N ILE A 38 -0.97 4.60 12.30
CA ILE A 38 -1.86 4.53 13.46
C ILE A 38 -1.19 3.72 14.56
N TYR A 39 -1.14 4.26 15.77
CA TYR A 39 -0.55 3.64 16.95
C TYR A 39 -1.64 3.25 17.94
N ILE A 40 -1.72 1.96 18.24
CA ILE A 40 -2.66 1.37 19.18
C ILE A 40 -1.89 1.01 20.46
N ASN A 41 -2.39 1.47 21.61
CA ASN A 41 -1.81 1.16 22.92
C ASN A 41 -2.23 -0.23 23.43
N LYS A 42 -1.78 -0.57 24.63
CA LYS A 42 -2.08 -1.86 25.28
C LYS A 42 -3.57 -2.07 25.59
N ASP A 43 -4.30 -0.97 25.78
CA ASP A 43 -5.74 -0.99 26.06
C ASP A 43 -6.58 -1.04 24.77
N ASN A 44 -5.93 -1.31 23.63
CA ASN A 44 -6.53 -1.35 22.29
C ASN A 44 -7.20 -0.04 21.86
N SER A 45 -6.75 1.09 22.41
CA SER A 45 -7.19 2.42 22.00
C SER A 45 -6.15 3.10 21.10
N ILE A 46 -6.62 3.93 20.17
CA ILE A 46 -5.75 4.72 19.29
C ILE A 46 -5.10 5.82 20.13
N GLU A 47 -3.78 5.76 20.27
CA GLU A 47 -2.99 6.73 21.03
C GLU A 47 -2.54 7.88 20.15
N LYS A 48 -2.17 7.58 18.90
CA LYS A 48 -1.58 8.55 17.97
C LYS A 48 -1.86 8.15 16.54
N ILE A 49 -2.05 9.15 15.69
CA ILE A 49 -2.06 9.01 14.23
C ILE A 49 -1.01 9.99 13.71
N LYS A 50 -0.12 9.50 12.85
CA LYS A 50 0.86 10.30 12.13
C LYS A 50 0.57 10.20 10.65
N GLU A 51 0.46 11.35 9.99
CA GLU A 51 0.28 11.44 8.54
C GLU A 51 1.57 11.89 7.87
N GLU A 52 1.91 11.29 6.74
CA GLU A 52 3.08 11.62 5.94
C GLU A 52 2.76 11.48 4.44
N LYS A 53 2.98 12.53 3.66
CA LYS A 53 2.77 12.51 2.20
C LYS A 53 4.09 12.17 1.50
N ILE A 54 4.08 11.15 0.65
CA ILE A 54 5.28 10.65 -0.05
C ILE A 54 5.05 10.71 -1.54
N MET A 55 5.99 11.31 -2.27
CA MET A 55 6.02 11.24 -3.73
C MET A 55 6.61 9.92 -4.19
N PHE A 56 5.98 9.32 -5.18
CA PHE A 56 6.47 8.10 -5.80
C PHE A 56 7.69 8.40 -6.68
N LYS A 57 8.74 7.56 -6.56
CA LYS A 57 9.86 7.58 -7.52
C LYS A 57 9.47 7.02 -8.88
N THR A 58 8.60 6.02 -8.87
CA THR A 58 8.01 5.42 -10.06
C THR A 58 6.50 5.54 -9.90
N LEU A 59 5.83 6.23 -10.84
CA LEU A 59 4.41 6.54 -10.76
C LEU A 59 3.58 5.32 -10.35
N GLY A 60 2.71 5.50 -9.35
CA GLY A 60 1.84 4.46 -8.81
C GLY A 60 2.54 3.29 -8.11
N ILE A 61 3.85 3.32 -7.84
CA ILE A 61 4.56 2.20 -7.20
C ILE A 61 5.33 2.67 -5.97
N LEU A 62 4.92 2.16 -4.80
CA LEU A 62 5.74 2.23 -3.57
C LEU A 62 6.73 1.08 -3.58
N GLN A 63 8.02 1.39 -3.62
CA GLN A 63 9.05 0.35 -3.62
C GLN A 63 9.15 -0.33 -2.25
N LYS A 64 9.52 -1.61 -2.25
CA LYS A 64 9.71 -2.39 -1.02
C LYS A 64 10.67 -1.73 -0.03
N GLU A 65 11.76 -1.16 -0.53
CA GLU A 65 12.78 -0.48 0.27
C GLU A 65 12.21 0.75 0.98
N GLU A 66 11.34 1.49 0.29
CA GLU A 66 10.66 2.66 0.82
C GLU A 66 9.66 2.27 1.90
N LEU A 67 8.83 1.26 1.60
CA LEU A 67 7.90 0.69 2.57
C LEU A 67 8.62 0.23 3.84
N LEU A 68 9.73 -0.50 3.70
CA LEU A 68 10.54 -0.96 4.83
C LEU A 68 11.12 0.21 5.62
N ARG A 69 11.57 1.28 4.95
CA ARG A 69 12.08 2.49 5.60
C ARG A 69 10.98 3.17 6.42
N ILE A 70 9.80 3.34 5.84
CA ILE A 70 8.63 3.95 6.50
C ILE A 70 8.26 3.15 7.75
N ILE A 71 8.15 1.82 7.61
CA ILE A 71 7.84 0.94 8.74
C ILE A 71 8.89 1.11 9.82
N LYS A 72 10.18 0.97 9.50
CA LYS A 72 11.29 1.05 10.47
C LYS A 72 11.33 2.39 11.20
N ASN A 73 11.13 3.50 10.49
CA ASN A 73 11.13 4.84 11.08
C ASN A 73 9.97 5.04 12.07
N ASN A 74 8.84 4.38 11.81
CA ASN A 74 7.63 4.50 12.62
C ASN A 74 7.49 3.40 13.69
N VAL A 75 8.42 2.43 13.78
CA VAL A 75 8.42 1.37 14.84
C VAL A 75 8.56 1.97 16.25
N CYS A 76 9.35 3.03 16.39
CA CYS A 76 9.58 3.68 17.68
C CYS A 76 8.95 5.07 17.67
N SER A 77 7.95 5.30 18.51
CA SER A 77 7.35 6.61 18.72
C SER A 77 7.47 6.97 20.20
N ASN A 78 8.02 8.16 20.49
CA ASN A 78 8.18 8.69 21.85
C ASN A 78 8.90 7.73 22.83
N GLY A 79 9.89 6.97 22.33
CA GLY A 79 10.63 5.99 23.14
C GLY A 79 9.90 4.66 23.39
N ILE A 80 8.66 4.52 22.90
CA ILE A 80 7.87 3.29 22.97
C ILE A 80 8.06 2.52 21.66
N LYS A 81 8.35 1.22 21.80
CA LYS A 81 8.46 0.31 20.67
C LYS A 81 7.11 -0.33 20.37
N TYR A 82 6.63 -0.15 19.15
CA TYR A 82 5.44 -0.79 18.63
C TYR A 82 5.83 -1.92 17.67
N SER A 83 4.92 -2.87 17.46
CA SER A 83 5.04 -3.87 16.40
C SER A 83 4.04 -3.57 15.29
N LEU A 84 4.45 -3.77 14.04
CA LEU A 84 3.54 -3.75 12.92
C LEU A 84 2.43 -4.80 13.13
N LEU A 85 1.18 -4.36 13.06
CA LEU A 85 -0.01 -5.20 13.14
C LEU A 85 -0.54 -5.51 11.74
N SER A 86 -0.80 -4.47 10.94
CA SER A 86 -1.36 -4.61 9.60
C SER A 86 -1.02 -3.43 8.71
N ILE A 87 -1.01 -3.69 7.40
CA ILE A 87 -0.91 -2.68 6.35
C ILE A 87 -2.19 -2.79 5.51
N LEU A 88 -2.86 -1.66 5.28
CA LEU A 88 -4.06 -1.56 4.46
C LEU A 88 -3.80 -0.56 3.33
N LYS A 89 -4.05 -0.99 2.10
CA LYS A 89 -4.03 -0.16 0.90
C LYS A 89 -5.45 0.28 0.61
N PHE A 90 -5.68 1.58 0.53
CA PHE A 90 -6.93 2.15 0.03
C PHE A 90 -6.68 2.77 -1.34
N ASN A 91 -7.36 2.26 -2.37
CA ASN A 91 -7.16 2.71 -3.74
C ASN A 91 -8.46 2.67 -4.53
N ILE A 92 -8.95 3.85 -4.90
CA ILE A 92 -10.15 4.03 -5.73
C ILE A 92 -9.73 3.99 -7.20
N ASN A 93 -10.08 2.92 -7.91
CA ASN A 93 -9.74 2.70 -9.31
C ASN A 93 -10.96 2.76 -10.24
N ILE A 94 -11.84 3.73 -9.99
CA ILE A 94 -13.07 3.92 -10.77
C ILE A 94 -12.76 4.76 -12.02
N GLU A 95 -13.19 4.29 -13.18
CA GLU A 95 -13.16 5.08 -14.42
C GLU A 95 -14.30 6.11 -14.46
N PRO A 96 -14.10 7.29 -15.07
CA PRO A 96 -15.10 8.35 -15.16
C PRO A 96 -16.45 7.89 -15.74
N GLU A 97 -16.41 7.00 -16.74
CA GLU A 97 -17.59 6.43 -17.38
C GLU A 97 -18.46 5.62 -16.40
N ASN A 98 -17.81 4.91 -15.49
CA ASN A 98 -18.44 4.03 -14.51
C ASN A 98 -18.86 4.76 -13.23
N LEU A 99 -18.43 6.00 -13.04
CA LEU A 99 -18.70 6.80 -11.85
C LEU A 99 -20.21 6.98 -11.61
N LYS A 100 -20.99 7.27 -12.66
CA LYS A 100 -22.45 7.42 -12.55
C LYS A 100 -23.13 6.12 -12.10
N THR A 101 -22.66 4.99 -12.61
CA THR A 101 -23.17 3.67 -12.24
C THR A 101 -22.82 3.33 -10.80
N PHE A 102 -21.59 3.64 -10.38
CA PHE A 102 -21.12 3.48 -9.00
C PHE A 102 -21.98 4.28 -8.01
N LEU A 103 -22.20 5.58 -8.28
CA LEU A 103 -22.99 6.47 -7.42
C LEU A 103 -24.48 6.09 -7.35
N ARG A 104 -25.03 5.50 -8.42
CA ARG A 104 -26.44 5.05 -8.46
C ARG A 104 -26.63 3.63 -7.93
N SER A 105 -25.55 2.90 -7.71
CA SER A 105 -25.65 1.54 -7.20
C SER A 105 -26.23 1.56 -5.78
N LYS A 106 -27.23 0.72 -5.52
CA LYS A 106 -27.84 0.57 -4.18
C LYS A 106 -27.08 -0.42 -3.30
N ASN A 107 -25.91 -0.88 -3.75
CA ASN A 107 -25.18 -1.92 -3.07
C ASN A 107 -24.24 -1.28 -2.03
N GLU A 108 -24.59 -1.40 -0.76
CA GLU A 108 -23.84 -0.81 0.36
C GLU A 108 -22.40 -1.33 0.45
N ASN A 109 -22.13 -2.52 -0.08
CA ASN A 109 -20.83 -3.19 0.00
C ASN A 109 -19.90 -2.89 -1.18
N ILE A 110 -20.31 -2.05 -2.13
CA ILE A 110 -19.53 -1.77 -3.35
C ILE A 110 -18.15 -1.16 -3.01
N GLY A 111 -18.05 -0.41 -1.90
CA GLY A 111 -16.81 0.24 -1.47
C GLY A 111 -15.77 -0.71 -0.86
N ASN A 112 -16.16 -1.92 -0.46
CA ASN A 112 -15.26 -2.88 0.17
C ASN A 112 -14.16 -3.36 -0.79
N THR A 113 -14.33 -3.14 -2.10
CA THR A 113 -13.34 -3.50 -3.12
C THR A 113 -12.13 -2.57 -3.13
N PHE A 114 -12.19 -1.38 -2.53
CA PHE A 114 -11.08 -0.42 -2.60
C PHE A 114 -10.09 -0.54 -1.44
N LEU A 115 -10.49 -1.22 -0.36
CA LEU A 115 -9.65 -1.42 0.82
C LEU A 115 -9.10 -2.85 0.85
N HIS A 116 -7.79 -2.99 0.80
CA HIS A 116 -7.11 -4.28 0.76
C HIS A 116 -6.07 -4.40 1.85
N SER A 117 -6.07 -5.52 2.59
CA SER A 117 -4.99 -5.84 3.51
C SER A 117 -3.80 -6.44 2.78
N ILE A 118 -2.63 -5.83 2.98
CA ILE A 118 -1.36 -6.31 2.42
C ILE A 118 -0.72 -7.27 3.43
N LYS A 119 -0.56 -8.53 3.01
CA LYS A 119 0.01 -9.59 3.85
C LYS A 119 1.53 -9.66 3.78
N ASN A 120 2.10 -9.36 2.61
CA ASN A 120 3.53 -9.47 2.34
C ASN A 120 4.15 -8.08 2.20
N ILE A 121 5.32 -7.88 2.82
CA ILE A 121 6.06 -6.62 2.71
C ILE A 121 6.89 -6.66 1.42
N ASP A 122 6.22 -6.34 0.31
CA ASP A 122 6.80 -6.19 -1.02
C ASP A 122 6.39 -4.84 -1.63
N SER A 123 6.80 -4.57 -2.87
CA SER A 123 6.43 -3.34 -3.57
C SER A 123 4.92 -3.28 -3.78
N ILE A 124 4.31 -2.15 -3.41
CA ILE A 124 2.86 -1.92 -3.50
C ILE A 124 2.59 -1.12 -4.77
N LYS A 125 1.76 -1.68 -5.65
CA LYS A 125 1.27 -0.98 -6.85
C LYS A 125 -0.11 -0.38 -6.57
N PHE A 126 -0.30 0.87 -6.95
CA PHE A 126 -1.57 1.59 -6.97
C PHE A 126 -2.05 1.66 -8.41
N ASP A 127 -3.32 1.34 -8.60
CA ASP A 127 -3.97 1.44 -9.89
C ASP A 127 -4.29 2.89 -10.18
N LYS A 128 -4.43 3.22 -11.46
CA LYS A 128 -4.79 4.54 -11.93
C LYS A 128 -6.12 4.97 -11.31
N SER A 129 -6.21 6.27 -11.02
CA SER A 129 -7.37 6.87 -10.39
C SER A 129 -7.68 8.19 -11.08
N ILE A 130 -8.93 8.62 -10.99
CA ILE A 130 -9.33 9.96 -11.44
C ILE A 130 -8.49 10.97 -10.66
N SER A 131 -7.93 11.98 -11.34
CA SER A 131 -7.01 12.95 -10.71
C SER A 131 -7.61 13.61 -9.47
N LEU A 132 -8.93 13.89 -9.46
CA LEU A 132 -9.66 14.38 -8.30
C LEU A 132 -9.59 13.45 -7.05
N PHE A 133 -9.44 12.14 -7.25
CA PHE A 133 -9.39 11.15 -6.16
C PHE A 133 -7.97 10.82 -5.70
N HIS A 134 -6.94 11.42 -6.30
CA HIS A 134 -5.54 11.14 -5.94
C HIS A 134 -5.26 11.41 -4.45
N ASP A 135 -5.83 12.47 -3.88
CA ASP A 135 -5.67 12.82 -2.46
C ASP A 135 -6.43 11.90 -1.50
N ILE A 136 -7.36 11.08 -1.98
CA ILE A 136 -8.15 10.14 -1.16
C ILE A 136 -7.44 8.77 -1.09
N ASN A 137 -6.58 8.46 -2.06
CA ASN A 137 -5.84 7.21 -2.06
C ASN A 137 -4.80 7.24 -0.93
N ASP A 138 -4.78 6.18 -0.12
CA ASP A 138 -4.04 6.15 1.13
C ASP A 138 -3.40 4.79 1.41
N LEU A 139 -2.30 4.83 2.17
CA LEU A 139 -1.70 3.65 2.80
C LEU A 139 -1.80 3.76 4.32
N ILE A 140 -2.57 2.87 4.94
CA ILE A 140 -2.76 2.85 6.39
C ILE A 140 -1.88 1.76 6.99
N ILE A 141 -1.03 2.14 7.93
CA ILE A 141 -0.13 1.23 8.64
C ILE A 141 -0.50 1.26 10.11
N ILE A 142 -0.90 0.11 10.64
CA ILE A 142 -1.32 -0.03 12.03
C ILE A 142 -0.20 -0.66 12.84
N PHE A 143 0.19 0.02 13.91
CA PHE A 143 1.18 -0.40 14.87
C PHE A 143 0.52 -0.68 16.22
N HIS A 144 0.84 -1.81 16.83
CA HIS A 144 0.31 -2.21 18.13
C HIS A 144 1.41 -2.28 19.18
N GLN A 145 1.15 -1.72 20.36
CA GLN A 145 2.05 -1.79 21.49
C GLN A 145 1.98 -3.17 22.12
N LYS A 146 3.02 -3.98 21.93
CA LYS A 146 3.09 -5.27 22.63
C LYS A 146 3.18 -5.04 24.13
N ASN A 147 2.41 -5.83 24.87
CA ASN A 147 2.72 -6.05 26.28
C ASN A 147 4.14 -6.61 26.37
N LYS A 148 4.96 -6.07 27.27
CA LYS A 148 6.19 -6.74 27.70
C LYS A 148 5.75 -8.03 28.39
N ASN A 149 5.48 -9.07 27.61
CA ASN A 149 5.35 -10.39 28.18
C ASN A 149 6.69 -10.69 28.85
N LEU A 150 6.61 -11.24 30.07
CA LEU A 150 7.75 -11.82 30.79
C LEU A 150 8.68 -12.53 29.80
N PRO A 151 10.00 -12.49 30.01
CA PRO A 151 10.95 -13.13 29.11
C PRO A 151 10.43 -14.53 28.78
N SER A 152 10.09 -14.74 27.50
CA SER A 152 9.78 -16.06 26.99
C SER A 152 11.08 -16.85 27.09
N PHE A 153 11.30 -17.46 28.25
CA PHE A 153 12.30 -18.51 28.39
C PHE A 153 11.83 -19.63 27.48
N THR A 154 12.26 -19.62 26.22
CA THR A 154 12.27 -20.84 25.42
C THR A 154 13.11 -21.81 26.23
N LYS A 155 12.48 -22.82 26.83
CA LYS A 155 13.20 -23.90 27.50
C LYS A 155 14.26 -24.38 26.51
N LYS A 156 15.53 -24.22 26.88
CA LYS A 156 16.65 -24.70 26.08
C LYS A 156 16.42 -26.20 25.83
N ILE A 157 16.08 -26.56 24.60
CA ILE A 157 15.89 -27.95 24.22
C ILE A 157 17.29 -28.57 24.16
N TYR A 158 17.63 -29.35 25.19
CA TYR A 158 18.78 -30.22 25.13
C TYR A 158 18.43 -31.38 24.20
N ILE A 159 18.89 -31.29 22.95
CA ILE A 159 18.91 -32.45 22.05
C ILE A 159 19.95 -33.39 22.62
N GLN A 160 19.51 -34.36 23.42
CA GLN A 160 20.35 -35.51 23.74
C GLN A 160 20.57 -36.24 22.41
N THR A 161 21.75 -36.05 21.82
CA THR A 161 22.24 -36.93 20.77
C THR A 161 22.32 -38.32 21.39
N ILE A 162 21.29 -39.13 21.19
CA ILE A 162 21.38 -40.57 21.41
C ILE A 162 22.40 -41.05 20.38
N SER A 163 23.68 -41.05 20.77
CA SER A 163 24.69 -41.83 20.08
C SER A 163 24.13 -43.24 20.02
N ASN A 164 24.02 -43.81 18.81
CA ASN A 164 23.58 -45.18 18.49
C ASN A 164 22.26 -45.32 17.72
N LYS A 165 21.91 -44.40 16.82
CA LYS A 165 21.12 -44.79 15.65
C LYS A 165 22.01 -44.83 14.41
N LYS A 166 22.60 -46.01 14.17
CA LYS A 166 23.21 -46.39 12.89
C LYS A 166 22.16 -46.18 11.79
N THR A 167 22.29 -45.13 11.00
CA THR A 167 21.51 -44.99 9.76
C THR A 167 21.91 -46.13 8.82
N LYS A 168 21.02 -47.11 8.63
CA LYS A 168 21.17 -48.09 7.54
C LYS A 168 21.09 -47.32 6.23
N ARG A 169 22.26 -47.03 5.65
CA ARG A 169 22.40 -46.56 4.28
C ARG A 169 21.86 -47.67 3.38
N LYS A 170 20.65 -47.52 2.84
CA LYS A 170 20.16 -48.40 1.76
C LYS A 170 21.07 -48.14 0.56
N LEU A 171 22.06 -49.00 0.36
CA LEU A 171 22.75 -49.13 -0.92
C LEU A 171 21.70 -49.63 -1.92
N PHE A 172 21.35 -48.80 -2.89
CA PHE A 172 20.75 -49.28 -4.13
C PHE A 172 21.76 -50.24 -4.75
N LYS A 173 21.46 -51.55 -4.71
CA LYS A 173 22.10 -52.50 -5.60
C LYS A 173 21.35 -52.44 -6.92
N GLU A 174 22.00 -51.92 -7.95
CA GLU A 174 21.66 -52.20 -9.33
C GLU A 174 21.59 -53.72 -9.50
N SER A 175 20.48 -54.19 -10.06
CA SER A 175 20.30 -55.58 -10.48
C SER A 175 20.18 -55.55 -11.99
N ILE A 176 21.17 -56.20 -12.59
CA ILE A 176 21.36 -56.68 -13.98
C ILE A 176 20.05 -56.85 -14.76
#